data_AF-A0A955FDS2-F1
#
_entry.id   AF-A0A955FDS2-F1
#
_cell.length_a   1.000
_cell.length_b   1.000
_cell.length_c   1.000
_cell.angle_alpha   90.00
_cell.angle_beta   90.00
_cell.angle_gamma   90.00
#
_symmetry.space_group_name_H-M   'P 1'
#
loop_
_entity.id
_entity.type
_entity.pdbx_description
1 polymer ?
#
loop_
_entity_poly.entity_id
_entity_poly.type
_entity_poly.pdbx_seq_one_letter_code
_entity_poly.pdbx_strand_id
1 'polypeptide(L)'
;MNKQYRMSGFTIVETMIVMAVTGIMFISVVLLINGKQQRAQFQFAVKDVQTQIRQIMTETTAGYNQLGNNTCSSFGGKPKLATGTTDTLGTNASCVFLGKTIIFSQDKESFLVAPVIGLRQPITTDFQGVFAADLNSSKPILSTDTIASQMMLQFGLSPVAMYVGDDLAQKVGSVSFVLTPGVKDISPGNQGTTSQNLNIVAVTNGSSLANSIDAERSAVETAMQNGTVSSRDYINSTDDKVKVSICFNSGTTNQSLLLTIGNGGNGIGLGSKIYGVQNCGAA
;
A
#
# COMPACT_ATOMS: atom_id res chain seq x y z
N MET A 1 -77.92 23.60 -20.78
CA MET A 1 -77.27 22.50 -21.53
C MET A 1 -76.28 21.81 -20.62
N ASN A 2 -76.65 20.68 -20.01
CA ASN A 2 -75.75 19.92 -19.12
C ASN A 2 -75.01 18.86 -19.93
N LYS A 3 -73.70 19.07 -20.10
CA LYS A 3 -72.80 18.13 -20.76
C LYS A 3 -72.48 17.01 -19.77
N GLN A 4 -73.16 15.86 -19.89
CA GLN A 4 -72.85 14.68 -19.09
C GLN A 4 -71.49 14.12 -19.52
N TYR A 5 -70.50 14.19 -18.62
CA TYR A 5 -69.25 13.47 -18.78
C TYR A 5 -69.52 11.98 -18.50
N ARG A 6 -69.47 11.15 -19.54
CA ARG A 6 -69.48 9.70 -19.39
C ARG A 6 -68.20 9.31 -18.63
N MET A 7 -68.35 8.82 -17.42
CA MET A 7 -67.27 8.13 -16.70
C MET A 7 -67.01 6.81 -17.44
N SER A 8 -66.05 6.83 -18.36
CA SER A 8 -65.54 5.62 -19.00
C SER A 8 -64.62 4.92 -17.99
N GLY A 9 -65.07 3.80 -17.45
CA GLY A 9 -64.24 2.95 -16.58
C GLY A 9 -63.15 2.25 -17.39
N PHE A 10 -61.97 2.11 -16.79
CA PHE A 10 -60.87 1.34 -17.38
C PHE A 10 -61.22 -0.15 -17.40
N THR A 11 -60.91 -0.85 -18.49
CA THR A 11 -61.08 -2.30 -18.56
C THR A 11 -59.97 -3.03 -17.79
N ILE A 12 -60.27 -4.22 -17.26
CA ILE A 12 -59.27 -5.06 -16.57
C ILE A 12 -58.06 -5.33 -17.48
N VAL A 13 -58.29 -5.46 -18.80
CA VAL A 13 -57.22 -5.68 -19.78
C VAL A 13 -56.31 -4.46 -19.90
N GLU A 14 -56.88 -3.24 -19.90
CA GLU A 14 -56.13 -1.99 -19.98
C GLU A 14 -55.27 -1.77 -18.74
N THR A 15 -55.78 -2.05 -17.53
CA THR A 15 -54.99 -1.94 -16.30
C THR A 15 -53.87 -2.98 -16.24
N MET A 16 -54.10 -4.20 -16.76
CA MET A 16 -53.05 -5.22 -16.89
C MET A 16 -51.94 -4.82 -17.87
N ILE A 17 -52.29 -4.20 -19.01
CA ILE A 17 -51.31 -3.70 -19.98
C ILE A 17 -50.48 -2.57 -19.36
N VAL A 18 -51.11 -1.63 -18.67
CA VAL A 18 -50.41 -0.52 -18.00
C VAL A 18 -49.45 -1.04 -16.92
N MET A 19 -49.88 -2.02 -16.09
CA MET A 19 -49.01 -2.68 -15.12
C MET A 19 -47.82 -3.40 -15.77
N ALA A 20 -48.04 -4.10 -16.89
CA ALA A 20 -46.96 -4.79 -17.60
C ALA A 20 -45.92 -3.81 -18.19
N VAL A 21 -46.38 -2.73 -18.83
CA VAL A 21 -45.50 -1.72 -19.43
C VAL A 21 -44.72 -0.96 -18.36
N THR A 22 -45.38 -0.56 -17.27
CA THR A 22 -44.72 0.12 -16.14
C THR A 22 -43.70 -0.80 -15.46
N GLY A 23 -44.00 -2.09 -15.31
CA GLY A 23 -43.06 -3.09 -14.80
C GLY A 23 -41.79 -3.24 -15.66
N ILE A 24 -41.94 -3.32 -16.98
CA ILE A 24 -40.79 -3.42 -17.91
C ILE A 24 -39.93 -2.15 -17.88
N MET A 25 -40.56 -0.97 -17.84
CA MET A 25 -39.82 0.29 -17.71
C MET A 25 -39.07 0.38 -16.38
N PHE A 26 -39.70 -0.06 -15.28
CA PHE A 26 -39.06 -0.07 -13.96
C PHE A 26 -37.82 -0.98 -13.95
N ILE A 27 -37.92 -2.20 -14.48
CA ILE A 27 -36.79 -3.14 -14.56
C ILE A 27 -35.63 -2.52 -15.37
N SER A 28 -35.95 -1.86 -16.49
CA SER A 28 -34.94 -1.22 -17.34
C SER A 28 -34.18 -0.10 -16.61
N VAL A 29 -34.90 0.71 -15.82
CA VAL A 29 -34.30 1.78 -15.01
C VAL A 29 -33.44 1.20 -13.89
N VAL A 30 -33.91 0.16 -13.19
CA VAL A 30 -33.15 -0.50 -12.11
C VAL A 30 -31.82 -1.07 -12.61
N LEU A 31 -31.82 -1.76 -13.75
CA LEU A 31 -30.59 -2.30 -14.34
C LEU A 31 -29.59 -1.18 -14.71
N LEU A 32 -30.08 -0.05 -15.22
CA LEU A 32 -29.24 1.09 -15.58
C LEU A 32 -28.67 1.82 -14.35
N ILE A 33 -29.44 1.94 -13.28
CA ILE A 33 -29.01 2.58 -12.02
C ILE A 33 -27.92 1.74 -11.33
N ASN A 34 -28.09 0.42 -11.26
CA ASN A 34 -27.13 -0.47 -10.60
C ASN A 34 -25.74 -0.39 -11.24
N GLY A 35 -25.66 -0.34 -12.58
CA GLY A 35 -24.38 -0.21 -13.28
C GLY A 35 -23.66 1.12 -13.02
N LYS A 36 -24.40 2.22 -12.82
CA LYS A 36 -23.81 3.54 -12.50
C LYS A 36 -23.28 3.60 -11.07
N GLN A 37 -24.00 3.00 -10.12
CA GLN A 37 -23.59 2.97 -8.71
C GLN A 37 -22.30 2.19 -8.52
N GLN A 38 -22.19 1.00 -9.13
CA GLN A 38 -20.98 0.16 -9.01
C GLN A 38 -19.74 0.85 -9.60
N ARG A 39 -19.89 1.53 -10.75
CA ARG A 39 -18.80 2.34 -11.34
C ARG A 39 -18.37 3.49 -10.43
N ALA A 40 -19.32 4.17 -9.80
CA ALA A 40 -19.01 5.24 -8.86
C ALA A 40 -18.24 4.69 -7.64
N GLN A 41 -18.71 3.58 -7.05
CA GLN A 41 -18.04 2.90 -5.94
C GLN A 41 -16.60 2.50 -6.30
N PHE A 42 -16.39 1.94 -7.49
CA PHE A 42 -15.05 1.62 -7.98
C PHE A 42 -14.16 2.86 -8.10
N GLN A 43 -14.67 3.97 -8.66
CA GLN A 43 -13.91 5.23 -8.73
C GLN A 43 -13.55 5.77 -7.35
N PHE A 44 -14.45 5.63 -6.36
CA PHE A 44 -14.15 5.97 -4.98
C PHE A 44 -13.07 5.05 -4.39
N ALA A 45 -13.16 3.73 -4.58
CA ALA A 45 -12.14 2.78 -4.14
C ALA A 45 -10.74 3.12 -4.71
N VAL A 46 -10.68 3.42 -6.01
CA VAL A 46 -9.43 3.81 -6.69
C VAL A 46 -8.81 5.04 -6.04
N LYS A 47 -9.61 6.10 -5.80
CA LYS A 47 -9.13 7.34 -5.17
C LYS A 47 -8.74 7.13 -3.71
N ASP A 48 -9.46 6.29 -2.99
CA ASP A 48 -9.19 5.99 -1.59
C ASP A 48 -7.83 5.30 -1.44
N VAL A 49 -7.57 4.23 -2.20
CA VAL A 49 -6.27 3.54 -2.20
C VAL A 49 -5.12 4.47 -2.60
N GLN A 50 -5.33 5.33 -3.60
CA GLN A 50 -4.33 6.34 -3.96
C GLN A 50 -4.04 7.30 -2.80
N THR A 51 -5.08 7.73 -2.09
CA THR A 51 -4.96 8.65 -0.95
C THR A 51 -4.22 7.98 0.20
N GLN A 52 -4.57 6.72 0.51
CA GLN A 52 -3.90 5.93 1.55
C GLN A 52 -2.40 5.76 1.24
N ILE A 53 -2.03 5.40 0.00
CA ILE A 53 -0.62 5.24 -0.37
C ILE A 53 0.14 6.58 -0.37
N ARG A 54 -0.51 7.68 -0.81
CA ARG A 54 0.05 9.05 -0.67
C ARG A 54 0.31 9.42 0.77
N GLN A 55 -0.63 9.09 1.65
CA GLN A 55 -0.49 9.34 3.07
C GLN A 55 0.68 8.54 3.65
N ILE A 56 0.82 7.25 3.32
CA ILE A 56 1.94 6.41 3.76
C ILE A 56 3.29 7.00 3.33
N MET A 57 3.41 7.44 2.07
CA MET A 57 4.63 8.10 1.58
C MET A 57 4.91 9.40 2.34
N THR A 58 3.88 10.23 2.55
CA THR A 58 4.00 11.51 3.28
C THR A 58 4.42 11.29 4.73
N GLU A 59 3.79 10.36 5.43
CA GLU A 59 4.13 9.96 6.80
C GLU A 59 5.55 9.41 6.88
N THR A 60 5.97 8.63 5.88
CA THR A 60 7.34 8.11 5.79
C THR A 60 8.34 9.25 5.67
N THR A 61 8.11 10.20 4.77
CA THR A 61 8.98 11.39 4.61
C THR A 61 8.98 12.30 5.83
N ALA A 62 7.87 12.37 6.58
CA ALA A 62 7.77 13.11 7.82
C ALA A 62 8.45 12.39 9.01
N GLY A 63 8.92 11.15 8.82
CA GLY A 63 9.52 10.34 9.89
C GLY A 63 8.51 9.85 10.93
N TYR A 64 7.23 9.81 10.58
CA TYR A 64 6.16 9.42 11.50
C TYR A 64 6.21 7.91 11.74
N ASN A 65 6.63 7.55 12.96
CA ASN A 65 6.83 6.17 13.37
C ASN A 65 5.68 5.68 14.27
N GLN A 66 4.91 4.69 13.79
CA GLN A 66 3.87 4.01 14.56
C GLN A 66 4.41 2.72 15.19
N LEU A 67 5.46 2.85 16.00
CA LEU A 67 6.05 1.71 16.71
C LEU A 67 5.18 1.18 17.86
N GLY A 68 4.08 1.86 18.18
CA GLY A 68 3.23 1.55 19.31
C GLY A 68 4.00 1.65 20.63
N ASN A 69 3.77 0.69 21.53
CA ASN A 69 4.47 0.59 22.80
C ASN A 69 5.84 -0.12 22.70
N ASN A 70 6.35 -0.40 21.49
CA ASN A 70 7.57 -1.20 21.36
C ASN A 70 8.85 -0.39 21.59
N THR A 71 9.81 -1.01 22.28
CA THR A 71 11.20 -0.55 22.39
C THR A 71 12.07 -1.25 21.37
N CYS A 72 13.14 -0.58 20.93
CA CYS A 72 14.10 -1.10 19.98
C CYS A 72 15.51 -1.04 20.56
N SER A 73 16.16 -2.20 20.61
CA SER A 73 17.52 -2.39 21.11
C SER A 73 18.39 -3.07 20.06
N SER A 74 19.71 -3.02 20.22
CA SER A 74 20.65 -3.78 19.39
C SER A 74 20.98 -5.12 20.05
N PHE A 75 20.75 -6.25 19.37
CA PHE A 75 21.12 -7.58 19.84
C PHE A 75 21.79 -8.37 18.70
N GLY A 76 23.00 -8.88 18.93
CA GLY A 76 23.72 -9.73 17.97
C GLY A 76 23.95 -9.08 16.60
N GLY A 77 24.16 -7.75 16.53
CA GLY A 77 24.36 -7.04 15.27
C GLY A 77 23.08 -6.64 14.54
N LYS A 78 21.90 -6.83 15.15
CA LYS A 78 20.60 -6.55 14.53
C LYS A 78 19.69 -5.74 15.45
N PRO A 79 18.74 -4.96 14.91
CA PRO A 79 17.68 -4.39 15.73
C PRO A 79 16.82 -5.52 16.31
N LYS A 80 16.37 -5.33 17.53
CA LYS A 80 15.44 -6.22 18.23
C LYS A 80 14.32 -5.36 18.81
N LEU A 81 13.10 -5.67 18.39
CA LEU A 81 11.90 -5.11 18.99
C LEU A 81 11.48 -5.93 20.20
N ALA A 82 11.11 -5.24 21.26
CA ALA A 82 10.51 -5.81 22.44
C ALA A 82 9.32 -4.93 22.85
N THR A 83 8.30 -5.53 23.46
CA THR A 83 7.22 -4.74 24.04
C THR A 83 7.79 -3.86 25.15
N GLY A 84 7.65 -2.56 25.00
CA GLY A 84 8.09 -1.57 25.98
C GLY A 84 7.03 -1.30 27.04
N THR A 85 7.46 -0.63 28.09
CA THR A 85 6.58 0.00 29.09
C THR A 85 6.51 1.51 28.83
N THR A 86 5.52 2.20 29.39
CA THR A 86 5.34 3.65 29.25
C THR A 86 6.59 4.47 29.58
N ASP A 87 7.45 3.95 30.46
CA ASP A 87 8.67 4.61 30.93
C ASP A 87 9.88 4.44 29.99
N THR A 88 9.74 3.62 28.94
CA THR A 88 10.81 3.29 27.99
C THR A 88 10.55 3.80 26.57
N LEU A 89 9.42 4.47 26.36
CA LEU A 89 9.08 5.10 25.09
C LEU A 89 9.98 6.31 24.86
N GLY A 90 10.65 6.34 23.71
CA GLY A 90 11.54 7.47 23.32
C GLY A 90 12.99 7.36 23.80
N THR A 91 13.37 6.32 24.55
CA THR A 91 14.77 6.10 25.00
C THR A 91 15.59 5.20 24.04
N ASN A 92 15.02 4.82 22.90
CA ASN A 92 15.62 3.93 21.90
C ASN A 92 16.78 4.60 21.12
N ALA A 93 17.91 4.87 21.78
CA ALA A 93 19.08 5.46 21.13
C ALA A 93 19.73 4.53 20.08
N SER A 94 19.48 3.23 20.16
CA SER A 94 20.10 2.21 19.30
C SER A 94 19.47 2.07 17.92
N CYS A 95 18.22 2.51 17.73
CA CYS A 95 17.48 2.32 16.49
C CYS A 95 16.92 3.61 15.91
N VAL A 96 16.68 3.61 14.61
CA VAL A 96 16.11 4.74 13.86
C VAL A 96 14.97 4.25 12.96
N PHE A 97 13.94 5.07 12.82
CA PHE A 97 12.88 4.83 11.85
C PHE A 97 13.44 5.04 10.44
N LEU A 98 13.28 4.04 9.59
CA LEU A 98 13.74 4.07 8.21
C LEU A 98 12.60 4.20 7.22
N GLY A 99 11.38 3.78 7.58
CA GLY A 99 10.22 4.03 6.74
C GLY A 99 9.08 3.05 6.95
N LYS A 100 8.34 2.72 5.89
CA LYS A 100 7.17 1.83 5.95
C LYS A 100 7.14 0.88 4.77
N THR A 101 6.72 -0.36 4.99
CA THR A 101 6.50 -1.35 3.95
C THR A 101 5.03 -1.68 3.85
N ILE A 102 4.51 -1.60 2.64
CA ILE A 102 3.18 -2.07 2.29
C ILE A 102 3.30 -3.52 1.84
N ILE A 103 2.51 -4.39 2.46
CA ILE A 103 2.45 -5.83 2.19
C ILE A 103 1.03 -6.15 1.75
N PHE A 104 0.92 -6.64 0.52
CA PHE A 104 -0.32 -7.16 -0.05
C PHE A 104 -0.32 -8.69 0.03
N SER A 105 -1.51 -9.26 0.04
CA SER A 105 -1.72 -10.70 -0.11
C SER A 105 -2.90 -10.91 -1.05
N GLN A 106 -2.81 -11.94 -1.88
CA GLN A 106 -3.78 -12.21 -2.93
C GLN A 106 -5.18 -12.39 -2.34
N ASP A 107 -6.18 -11.85 -3.05
CA ASP A 107 -7.62 -11.98 -2.72
C ASP A 107 -7.99 -11.47 -1.32
N LYS A 108 -7.15 -10.60 -0.73
CA LYS A 108 -7.47 -9.87 0.49
C LYS A 108 -7.94 -8.47 0.16
N GLU A 109 -9.07 -8.08 0.73
CA GLU A 109 -9.57 -6.69 0.70
C GLU A 109 -8.83 -5.82 1.73
N SER A 110 -7.54 -6.08 1.96
CA SER A 110 -6.73 -5.36 2.93
C SER A 110 -5.25 -5.51 2.66
N PHE A 111 -4.46 -4.58 3.16
CA PHE A 111 -3.00 -4.64 3.14
C PHE A 111 -2.43 -4.21 4.48
N LEU A 112 -1.22 -4.65 4.77
CA LEU A 112 -0.49 -4.33 6.00
C LEU A 112 0.55 -3.24 5.71
N VAL A 113 0.67 -2.27 6.61
CA VAL A 113 1.66 -1.20 6.57
C VAL A 113 2.61 -1.35 7.76
N ALA A 114 3.70 -2.07 7.58
CA ALA A 114 4.65 -2.33 8.65
C ALA A 114 5.77 -1.26 8.69
N PRO A 115 5.98 -0.56 9.82
CA PRO A 115 7.15 0.29 10.00
C PRO A 115 8.47 -0.46 9.81
N VAL A 116 9.42 0.18 9.14
CA VAL A 116 10.80 -0.30 8.92
C VAL A 116 11.71 0.44 9.87
N ILE A 117 12.52 -0.30 10.63
CA ILE A 117 13.41 0.22 11.65
C ILE A 117 14.77 -0.41 11.47
N GLY A 118 15.82 0.39 11.58
CA GLY A 118 17.20 -0.10 11.55
C GLY A 118 17.99 0.37 12.76
N LEU A 119 19.21 -0.12 12.87
CA LEU A 119 20.22 0.35 13.80
C LEU A 119 20.63 1.77 13.42
N ARG A 120 20.74 2.61 14.44
CA ARG A 120 21.29 3.97 14.29
C ARG A 120 22.80 3.93 14.07
N GLN A 121 23.49 2.94 14.62
CA GLN A 121 24.94 2.77 14.56
C GLN A 121 25.27 1.32 14.17
N PRO A 122 26.18 1.07 13.22
CA PRO A 122 26.66 -0.28 12.96
C PRO A 122 27.39 -0.79 14.20
N ILE A 123 27.17 -2.05 14.55
CA ILE A 123 27.88 -2.66 15.68
C ILE A 123 29.30 -2.99 15.22
N THR A 124 30.21 -2.02 15.35
CA THR A 124 31.63 -2.30 15.54
C THR A 124 31.86 -2.61 17.02
N THR A 125 32.82 -3.47 17.36
CA THR A 125 33.14 -3.86 18.76
C THR A 125 33.46 -2.69 19.68
N ASP A 126 33.64 -1.48 19.13
CA ASP A 126 33.83 -0.25 19.87
C ASP A 126 32.75 0.77 19.50
N PHE A 127 32.13 1.35 20.55
CA PHE A 127 31.16 2.45 20.51
C PHE A 127 31.86 3.75 20.05
N GLN A 128 32.31 3.82 18.79
CA GLN A 128 33.11 4.96 18.28
C GLN A 128 32.26 6.10 17.68
N GLY A 129 30.94 6.13 17.93
CA GLY A 129 30.08 7.20 17.40
C GLY A 129 29.86 7.16 15.88
N VAL A 130 30.18 6.05 15.23
CA VAL A 130 29.91 5.82 13.79
C VAL A 130 28.42 5.54 13.61
N PHE A 131 27.75 6.28 12.74
CA PHE A 131 26.33 6.07 12.40
C PHE A 131 26.19 5.15 11.17
N ALA A 132 25.05 4.48 11.05
CA ALA A 132 24.74 3.70 9.85
C ALA A 132 24.64 4.67 8.66
N ALA A 133 25.46 4.43 7.63
CA ALA A 133 25.53 5.30 6.45
C ALA A 133 24.59 4.83 5.32
N ASP A 134 24.07 3.61 5.42
CA ASP A 134 23.22 2.98 4.41
C ASP A 134 22.27 1.95 5.04
N LEU A 135 21.32 1.43 4.25
CA LEU A 135 20.40 0.41 4.72
C LEU A 135 21.12 -0.87 5.17
N ASN A 136 22.19 -1.27 4.48
CA ASN A 136 22.90 -2.53 4.77
C ASN A 136 23.57 -2.53 6.15
N SER A 137 24.17 -1.41 6.55
CA SER A 137 24.78 -1.18 7.86
C SER A 137 23.76 -0.97 8.96
N SER A 138 22.56 -0.46 8.62
CA SER A 138 21.45 -0.33 9.55
C SER A 138 20.70 -1.64 9.84
N LYS A 139 20.88 -2.71 9.04
CA LYS A 139 20.23 -4.02 9.25
C LYS A 139 18.72 -3.92 9.54
N PRO A 140 17.94 -3.29 8.64
CA PRO A 140 16.52 -3.03 8.83
C PRO A 140 15.70 -4.27 9.15
N ILE A 141 14.69 -4.09 10.00
CA ILE A 141 13.64 -5.06 10.32
C ILE A 141 12.28 -4.39 10.20
N LEU A 142 11.23 -5.21 10.05
CA LEU A 142 9.85 -4.77 10.06
C LEU A 142 9.28 -4.86 11.47
N SER A 143 8.41 -3.92 11.83
CA SER A 143 7.68 -3.97 13.09
C SER A 143 6.69 -5.14 13.08
N THR A 144 6.62 -5.84 14.21
CA THR A 144 5.69 -6.95 14.42
C THR A 144 4.33 -6.49 14.95
N ASP A 145 4.12 -5.20 15.16
CA ASP A 145 2.84 -4.65 15.61
C ASP A 145 1.85 -4.56 14.42
N THR A 146 1.11 -5.65 14.22
CA THR A 146 0.22 -5.85 13.08
C THR A 146 -1.17 -5.23 13.26
N ILE A 147 -1.57 -4.90 14.48
CA ILE A 147 -2.95 -4.48 14.78
C ILE A 147 -3.19 -3.01 14.40
N ALA A 148 -2.18 -2.14 14.55
CA ALA A 148 -2.29 -0.71 14.21
C ALA A 148 -2.08 -0.40 12.71
N SER A 149 -1.84 -1.43 11.89
CA SER A 149 -1.15 -1.29 10.61
C SER A 149 -1.93 -1.84 9.41
N GLN A 150 -3.12 -2.43 9.62
CA GLN A 150 -3.93 -2.99 8.53
C GLN A 150 -4.90 -1.95 7.96
N MET A 151 -4.86 -1.74 6.65
CA MET A 151 -5.78 -0.86 5.93
C MET A 151 -6.74 -1.68 5.08
N MET A 152 -8.01 -1.28 5.06
CA MET A 152 -9.06 -1.93 4.27
C MET A 152 -9.13 -1.33 2.86
N LEU A 153 -9.31 -2.20 1.88
CA LEU A 153 -9.62 -1.84 0.51
C LEU A 153 -11.15 -1.73 0.38
N GLN A 154 -11.64 -0.58 -0.08
CA GLN A 154 -13.07 -0.31 -0.13
C GLN A 154 -13.75 -0.99 -1.32
N PHE A 155 -15.05 -1.27 -1.17
CA PHE A 155 -15.95 -1.71 -2.24
C PHE A 155 -15.52 -2.99 -3.00
N GLY A 156 -14.91 -3.94 -2.28
CA GLY A 156 -14.53 -5.24 -2.84
C GLY A 156 -13.31 -5.18 -3.76
N LEU A 157 -12.46 -4.17 -3.61
CA LEU A 157 -11.23 -4.06 -4.37
C LEU A 157 -10.19 -5.04 -3.79
N SER A 158 -9.59 -5.89 -4.62
CA SER A 158 -8.58 -6.86 -4.19
C SER A 158 -7.37 -6.86 -5.13
N PRO A 159 -6.13 -7.06 -4.62
CA PRO A 159 -4.95 -7.15 -5.45
C PRO A 159 -4.92 -8.53 -6.14
N VAL A 160 -4.65 -8.54 -7.44
CA VAL A 160 -4.59 -9.76 -8.27
C VAL A 160 -3.20 -10.01 -8.87
N ALA A 161 -2.42 -8.96 -9.08
CA ALA A 161 -1.04 -9.08 -9.52
C ALA A 161 -0.23 -7.88 -9.03
N MET A 162 1.05 -8.10 -8.76
CA MET A 162 1.98 -7.04 -8.41
C MET A 162 3.36 -7.40 -8.94
N TYR A 163 4.04 -6.44 -9.57
CA TYR A 163 5.30 -6.67 -10.26
C TYR A 163 6.19 -5.42 -10.29
N VAL A 164 7.48 -5.64 -10.51
CA VAL A 164 8.50 -4.58 -10.60
C VAL A 164 8.81 -4.28 -12.07
N GLY A 165 8.83 -3.00 -12.40
CA GLY A 165 9.09 -2.50 -13.75
C GLY A 165 7.95 -2.83 -14.72
N ASP A 166 8.34 -3.21 -15.94
CA ASP A 166 7.44 -3.72 -16.99
C ASP A 166 7.51 -5.25 -17.13
N ASP A 167 8.30 -5.93 -16.29
CA ASP A 167 8.51 -7.37 -16.36
C ASP A 167 7.46 -8.11 -15.52
N LEU A 168 6.46 -8.68 -16.21
CA LEU A 168 5.38 -9.45 -15.59
C LEU A 168 5.85 -10.76 -14.95
N ALA A 169 7.08 -11.21 -15.24
CA ALA A 169 7.67 -12.39 -14.58
C ALA A 169 8.19 -12.09 -13.18
N GLN A 170 8.52 -10.83 -12.87
CA GLN A 170 9.00 -10.41 -11.56
C GLN A 170 7.85 -10.04 -10.64
N LYS A 171 7.14 -11.08 -10.17
CA LYS A 171 6.06 -10.92 -9.20
C LYS A 171 6.61 -10.59 -7.83
N VAL A 172 5.94 -9.66 -7.15
CA VAL A 172 6.24 -9.28 -5.76
C VAL A 172 4.94 -9.17 -4.97
N GLY A 173 5.02 -9.23 -3.64
CA GLY A 173 3.90 -9.06 -2.72
C GLY A 173 3.99 -7.78 -1.89
N SER A 174 5.09 -7.04 -1.99
CA SER A 174 5.37 -5.92 -1.11
C SER A 174 6.16 -4.80 -1.78
N VAL A 175 6.02 -3.60 -1.20
CA VAL A 175 6.77 -2.41 -1.59
C VAL A 175 7.13 -1.62 -0.34
N SER A 176 8.41 -1.28 -0.21
CA SER A 176 8.94 -0.54 0.92
C SER A 176 9.27 0.88 0.51
N PHE A 177 8.88 1.84 1.34
CA PHE A 177 9.27 3.23 1.26
C PHE A 177 10.29 3.46 2.36
N VAL A 178 11.55 3.70 1.99
CA VAL A 178 12.65 3.77 2.95
C VAL A 178 13.48 5.03 2.72
N LEU A 179 13.79 5.72 3.81
CA LEU A 179 14.72 6.83 3.86
C LEU A 179 16.14 6.26 3.96
N THR A 180 17.08 6.84 3.21
CA THR A 180 18.50 6.52 3.42
C THR A 180 18.93 7.04 4.80
N PRO A 181 19.54 6.21 5.66
CA PRO A 181 20.22 6.69 6.85
C PRO A 181 21.24 7.77 6.47
N GLY A 182 21.15 8.94 7.09
CA GLY A 182 22.03 10.07 6.80
C GLY A 182 22.98 10.31 7.96
N VAL A 183 24.28 10.47 7.67
CA VAL A 183 25.23 11.08 8.61
C VAL A 183 25.21 12.58 8.35
N LYS A 184 24.61 13.36 9.26
CA LYS A 184 24.93 14.79 9.38
C LYS A 184 25.59 14.97 10.73
N ASP A 185 26.82 15.51 10.71
CA ASP A 185 27.67 15.77 11.87
C ASP A 185 26.92 16.15 13.14
N ILE A 186 27.34 15.56 14.26
CA ILE A 186 26.71 15.79 15.54
C ILE A 186 27.76 16.05 16.63
N SER A 187 28.04 17.33 16.90
CA SER A 187 28.50 17.73 18.23
C SER A 187 27.43 17.35 19.27
N PRO A 188 27.80 16.95 20.51
CA PRO A 188 26.84 16.47 21.51
C PRO A 188 25.68 17.46 21.70
N GLY A 189 24.46 17.03 21.34
CA GLY A 189 23.24 17.85 21.42
C GLY A 189 22.39 17.89 20.14
N ASN A 190 22.93 17.55 18.97
CA ASN A 190 22.12 17.39 17.76
C ASN A 190 21.64 15.94 17.60
N GLN A 191 20.50 15.73 16.94
CA GLN A 191 20.00 14.40 16.59
C GLN A 191 20.20 14.24 15.08
N GLY A 192 20.91 13.19 14.69
CA GLY A 192 21.24 12.92 13.28
C GLY A 192 19.97 12.66 12.49
N THR A 193 19.72 13.47 11.47
CA THR A 193 18.56 13.35 10.59
C THR A 193 18.86 12.35 9.47
N THR A 194 17.93 11.43 9.21
CA THR A 194 17.89 10.62 7.97
C THR A 194 17.85 11.54 6.74
N SER A 195 18.32 11.03 5.59
CA SER A 195 18.12 11.72 4.31
C SER A 195 16.64 11.93 4.05
N GLN A 196 16.24 13.09 3.50
CA GLN A 196 14.85 13.34 3.07
C GLN A 196 14.51 12.62 1.75
N ASN A 197 15.47 11.93 1.15
CA ASN A 197 15.24 11.18 -0.08
C ASN A 197 14.51 9.88 0.25
N LEU A 198 13.22 9.85 -0.08
CA LEU A 198 12.41 8.64 -0.09
C LEU A 198 12.89 7.73 -1.21
N ASN A 199 13.23 6.48 -0.89
CA ASN A 199 13.51 5.43 -1.87
C ASN A 199 12.38 4.41 -1.88
N ILE A 200 12.17 3.78 -3.02
CA ILE A 200 11.29 2.62 -3.14
C ILE A 200 12.19 1.37 -3.08
N VAL A 201 11.75 0.32 -2.42
CA VAL A 201 12.43 -0.97 -2.44
C VAL A 201 11.38 -2.04 -2.60
N ALA A 202 11.46 -2.80 -3.69
CA ALA A 202 10.63 -3.97 -3.89
C ALA A 202 11.50 -5.22 -3.71
N VAL A 203 10.99 -6.19 -2.96
CA VAL A 203 11.70 -7.45 -2.75
C VAL A 203 11.29 -8.39 -3.86
N THR A 204 12.22 -8.85 -4.68
CA THR A 204 11.91 -9.77 -5.80
C THR A 204 12.18 -11.23 -5.47
N ASN A 205 13.08 -11.50 -4.52
CA ASN A 205 13.44 -12.86 -4.13
C ASN A 205 12.60 -13.33 -2.93
N GLY A 206 11.84 -14.42 -3.11
CA GLY A 206 10.98 -15.00 -2.08
C GLY A 206 9.67 -14.22 -1.82
N SER A 207 9.56 -13.01 -2.35
CA SER A 207 8.34 -12.20 -2.31
C SER A 207 7.36 -12.64 -3.39
N SER A 208 6.08 -12.65 -3.04
CA SER A 208 5.01 -12.96 -3.98
C SER A 208 3.68 -12.54 -3.38
N LEU A 209 2.78 -12.01 -4.22
CA LEU A 209 1.40 -11.74 -3.81
C LEU A 209 0.68 -13.00 -3.30
N ALA A 210 1.07 -14.18 -3.78
CA ALA A 210 0.50 -15.47 -3.34
C ALA A 210 0.91 -15.86 -1.91
N ASN A 211 1.90 -15.18 -1.32
CA ASN A 211 2.31 -15.44 0.06
C ASN A 211 1.23 -14.98 1.04
N SER A 212 1.16 -15.63 2.20
CA SER A 212 0.46 -15.05 3.35
C SER A 212 1.18 -13.77 3.80
N ILE A 213 0.47 -12.86 4.47
CA ILE A 213 1.05 -11.61 4.98
C ILE A 213 2.30 -11.89 5.84
N ASP A 214 2.27 -12.92 6.69
CA ASP A 214 3.41 -13.28 7.53
C ASP A 214 4.60 -13.86 6.75
N ALA A 215 4.33 -14.69 5.74
CA ALA A 215 5.38 -15.23 4.88
C ALA A 215 6.04 -14.13 4.05
N GLU A 216 5.23 -13.20 3.52
CA GLU A 216 5.71 -12.05 2.77
C GLU A 216 6.53 -11.11 3.67
N ARG A 217 6.06 -10.83 4.89
CA ARG A 217 6.81 -10.06 5.88
C ARG A 217 8.18 -10.69 6.16
N SER A 218 8.22 -12.01 6.40
CA SER A 218 9.46 -12.75 6.63
C SER A 218 10.41 -12.69 5.43
N ALA A 219 9.88 -12.80 4.21
CA ALA A 219 10.66 -12.66 2.98
C ALA A 219 11.28 -11.26 2.87
N VAL A 220 10.50 -10.21 3.16
CA VAL A 220 11.00 -8.84 3.16
C VAL A 220 12.08 -8.62 4.22
N GLU A 221 11.84 -9.02 5.48
CA GLU A 221 12.83 -8.91 6.55
C GLU A 221 14.15 -9.62 6.19
N THR A 222 14.05 -10.82 5.63
CA THR A 222 15.22 -11.61 5.21
C THR A 222 16.00 -10.92 4.09
N ALA A 223 15.29 -10.40 3.08
CA ALA A 223 15.91 -9.67 1.97
C ALA A 223 16.63 -8.40 2.47
N MET A 224 15.95 -7.62 3.31
CA MET A 224 16.47 -6.35 3.83
C MET A 224 17.67 -6.54 4.79
N GLN A 225 17.72 -7.62 5.60
CA GLN A 225 18.82 -7.88 6.53
C GLN A 225 20.10 -8.42 5.87
N ASN A 226 19.94 -9.30 4.88
CA ASN A 226 21.06 -9.99 4.25
C ASN A 226 21.78 -9.13 3.21
N GLY A 227 21.29 -7.91 2.94
CA GLY A 227 21.83 -7.09 1.85
C GLY A 227 21.65 -7.76 0.47
N THR A 228 20.83 -8.82 0.40
CA THR A 228 20.37 -9.45 -0.83
C THR A 228 19.26 -8.64 -1.50
N VAL A 229 18.98 -7.43 -1.00
CA VAL A 229 18.42 -6.35 -1.80
C VAL A 229 19.52 -5.99 -2.80
N SER A 230 19.53 -6.69 -3.95
CA SER A 230 20.48 -6.43 -5.03
C SER A 230 20.45 -4.94 -5.40
N SER A 231 21.48 -4.40 -6.06
CA SER A 231 21.38 -3.09 -6.71
C SER A 231 20.21 -2.98 -7.71
N ARG A 232 19.57 -4.10 -8.07
CA ARG A 232 18.28 -4.16 -8.78
C ARG A 232 17.03 -4.07 -7.90
N ASP A 233 17.12 -4.45 -6.62
CA ASP A 233 16.02 -4.40 -5.65
C ASP A 233 16.04 -3.07 -4.87
N TYR A 234 17.22 -2.43 -4.77
CA TYR A 234 17.40 -1.11 -4.17
C TYR A 234 17.18 -0.04 -5.23
N ILE A 235 16.08 0.67 -5.12
CA ILE A 235 15.67 1.62 -6.15
C ILE A 235 15.78 3.01 -5.56
N ASN A 236 16.88 3.66 -5.89
CA ASN A 236 17.02 5.07 -5.63
C ASN A 236 15.96 5.82 -6.48
N SER A 237 15.25 6.76 -5.87
CA SER A 237 14.17 7.60 -6.44
C SER A 237 14.57 8.40 -7.70
N THR A 238 15.82 8.33 -8.11
CA THR A 238 16.39 9.01 -9.28
C THR A 238 16.48 8.15 -10.54
N ASP A 239 16.15 6.85 -10.49
CA ASP A 239 16.12 5.97 -11.67
C ASP A 239 14.69 5.80 -12.20
N ASP A 240 14.38 6.44 -13.33
CA ASP A 240 13.09 6.38 -14.05
C ASP A 240 12.68 4.95 -14.45
N LYS A 241 13.59 3.98 -14.36
CA LYS A 241 13.35 2.60 -14.78
C LYS A 241 12.54 1.79 -13.80
N VAL A 242 12.32 2.29 -12.59
CA VAL A 242 11.77 1.44 -11.55
C VAL A 242 10.48 1.97 -10.98
N LYS A 243 9.47 1.15 -11.24
CA LYS A 243 8.10 1.35 -10.84
C LYS A 243 7.59 0.05 -10.24
N VAL A 244 6.75 0.14 -9.23
CA VAL A 244 5.99 -1.01 -8.73
C VAL A 244 4.58 -0.87 -9.24
N SER A 245 4.13 -1.86 -9.98
CA SER A 245 2.80 -1.89 -10.55
C SER A 245 1.94 -2.89 -9.79
N ILE A 246 0.79 -2.44 -9.31
CA ILE A 246 -0.19 -3.25 -8.60
C ILE A 246 -1.47 -3.25 -9.42
N CYS A 247 -1.91 -4.44 -9.82
CA CYS A 247 -3.18 -4.65 -10.46
C CYS A 247 -4.22 -5.05 -9.41
N PHE A 248 -5.31 -4.31 -9.36
CA PHE A 248 -6.47 -4.60 -8.54
C PHE A 248 -7.65 -4.98 -9.41
N ASN A 249 -8.46 -5.91 -8.94
CA ASN A 249 -9.75 -6.24 -9.53
C ASN A 249 -10.89 -5.69 -8.67
N SER A 250 -11.99 -5.33 -9.32
CA SER A 250 -13.22 -4.96 -8.63
C SER A 250 -14.05 -6.21 -8.35
N GLY A 251 -14.49 -6.41 -7.11
CA GLY A 251 -15.44 -7.45 -6.75
C GLY A 251 -16.88 -7.15 -7.18
N THR A 252 -17.17 -5.91 -7.62
CA THR A 252 -18.53 -5.45 -7.97
C THR A 252 -18.70 -5.09 -9.44
N THR A 253 -17.61 -4.91 -10.18
CA THR A 253 -17.61 -4.57 -11.61
C THR A 253 -16.62 -5.43 -12.37
N ASN A 254 -16.75 -5.50 -13.69
CA ASN A 254 -15.72 -6.10 -14.55
C ASN A 254 -14.59 -5.11 -14.87
N GLN A 255 -14.23 -4.21 -13.95
CA GLN A 255 -13.17 -3.22 -14.14
C GLN A 255 -11.95 -3.59 -13.31
N SER A 256 -10.76 -3.25 -13.82
CA SER A 256 -9.51 -3.41 -13.09
C SER A 256 -8.71 -2.10 -13.02
N LEU A 257 -7.90 -1.96 -11.99
CA LEU A 257 -7.07 -0.78 -11.74
C LEU A 257 -5.61 -1.20 -11.75
N LEU A 258 -4.82 -0.60 -12.64
CA LEU A 258 -3.37 -0.63 -12.55
C LEU A 258 -2.90 0.62 -11.82
N LEU A 259 -2.34 0.44 -10.62
CA LEU A 259 -1.68 1.49 -9.86
C LEU A 259 -0.17 1.34 -10.04
N THR A 260 0.53 2.43 -10.33
CA THR A 260 1.98 2.44 -10.55
C THR A 260 2.63 3.42 -9.57
N ILE A 261 3.57 2.92 -8.78
CA ILE A 261 4.35 3.67 -7.79
C ILE A 261 5.76 3.89 -8.36
N GLY A 262 6.25 5.13 -8.42
CA GLY A 262 7.62 5.46 -8.85
C GLY A 262 7.71 6.33 -10.12
N ASN A 263 6.63 6.56 -10.85
CA ASN A 263 6.65 7.39 -12.07
C ASN A 263 6.35 8.87 -11.74
N GLY A 264 7.37 9.63 -11.35
CA GLY A 264 7.27 11.08 -11.15
C GLY A 264 8.57 11.75 -11.55
N GLY A 265 8.58 12.55 -12.62
CA GLY A 265 9.82 13.09 -13.20
C GLY A 265 10.73 13.91 -12.26
N ASN A 266 10.28 14.27 -11.04
CA ASN A 266 11.09 14.93 -9.99
C ASN A 266 10.91 14.26 -8.60
N GLY A 267 10.60 12.96 -8.54
CA GLY A 267 10.46 12.19 -7.29
C GLY A 267 9.43 11.06 -7.39
N ILE A 268 9.17 10.37 -6.29
CA ILE A 268 8.24 9.22 -6.31
C ILE A 268 6.81 9.68 -6.60
N GLY A 269 6.32 9.33 -7.79
CA GLY A 269 4.96 9.60 -8.23
C GLY A 269 4.01 8.41 -8.07
N LEU A 270 2.70 8.70 -8.11
CA LEU A 270 1.64 7.70 -8.22
C LEU A 270 0.85 7.92 -9.50
N GLY A 271 0.95 6.96 -10.42
CA GLY A 271 0.14 6.87 -11.62
C GLY A 271 -0.98 5.84 -11.45
N SER A 272 -2.07 6.02 -12.17
CA SER A 272 -3.14 5.03 -12.21
C SER A 272 -3.79 4.94 -13.57
N LYS A 273 -4.14 3.74 -13.99
CA LYS A 273 -4.88 3.47 -15.22
C LYS A 273 -6.00 2.47 -14.94
N ILE A 274 -7.21 2.85 -15.34
CA ILE A 274 -8.39 1.98 -15.23
C ILE A 274 -8.55 1.23 -16.53
N TYR A 275 -8.70 -0.08 -16.43
CA TYR A 275 -9.06 -0.96 -17.51
C TYR A 275 -10.55 -1.33 -17.38
N GLY A 276 -11.22 -1.47 -18.52
CA GLY A 276 -12.58 -2.00 -18.57
C GLY A 276 -12.56 -3.52 -18.34
N VAL A 277 -13.19 -4.26 -19.24
CA VAL A 277 -13.33 -5.74 -19.17
C VAL A 277 -11.99 -6.51 -19.25
N GLN A 278 -10.88 -5.82 -19.46
CA GLN A 278 -9.54 -6.42 -19.53
C GLN A 278 -8.89 -6.41 -18.15
N ASN A 279 -8.25 -7.52 -17.81
CA ASN A 279 -7.55 -7.67 -16.55
C ASN A 279 -6.15 -7.04 -16.67
N CYS A 280 -5.80 -6.08 -15.82
CA CYS A 280 -4.46 -5.45 -15.84
C CYS A 280 -3.31 -6.40 -15.47
N GLY A 281 -3.61 -7.63 -15.07
CA GLY A 281 -2.65 -8.68 -14.73
C GLY A 281 -2.43 -9.73 -15.82
N ALA A 282 -3.10 -9.61 -16.97
CA ALA A 282 -2.92 -10.50 -18.12
C ALA A 282 -2.29 -9.72 -19.29
N ALA A 283 -1.05 -10.08 -19.63
CA ALA A 283 -0.59 -10.01 -21.02
C ALA A 283 -0.89 -11.36 -21.69
#